data_AF-A0A9W3SDT5-F1
#
_entry.id   AF-A0A9W3SDT5-F1
#
_cell.length_a   1.000
_cell.length_b   1.000
_cell.length_c   1.000
_cell.angle_alpha   90.00
_cell.angle_beta   90.00
_cell.angle_gamma   90.00
#
_symmetry.space_group_name_H-M   'P 1'
#
loop_
_entity.id
_entity.type
_entity.pdbx_description
1 polymer ?
#
loop_
_entity_poly.entity_id
_entity_poly.type
_entity_poly.pdbx_seq_one_letter_code
_entity_poly.pdbx_strand_id
1 'polypeptide(L)'
;MFHLTERLTYEEVSQTFKDAGCVLLSDNYVRARDKLKYRCNCGNISEISLDKFKSGQRCRECKGKRISDKTRHSYEYIKEFFESNGCKLLTKDYKGNKQKVKYVCTCGSEAYITFAKFQAGQRCVNCKFRRIGEKLRGSNSPLWNPNKTMEERIMDRHYPDYRAWRSAVFKRDGYTCQFCGEVGGTLNAHHIMAYAEFHDLRTDINNGITLCEECHKCYHKMFTVQYAEGTSFREFMKGDWNEPWYAGEKEVMWGDENDHS
;
A
#
# COMPACT_ATOMS: atom_id res chain seq x y z
N MET A 1 54.12 19.44 22.57
CA MET A 1 53.49 20.16 23.70
C MET A 1 52.21 19.42 24.07
N PHE A 2 52.17 18.76 25.23
CA PHE A 2 50.95 18.19 25.75
C PHE A 2 50.06 19.34 26.23
N HIS A 3 48.95 19.62 25.55
CA HIS A 3 47.92 20.50 26.10
C HIS A 3 47.28 19.76 27.29
N LEU A 4 47.72 20.09 28.50
CA LEU A 4 47.02 19.77 29.72
C LEU A 4 45.68 20.52 29.67
N THR A 5 44.60 19.84 29.26
CA THR A 5 43.26 20.40 29.42
C THR A 5 42.96 20.44 30.91
N GLU A 6 42.99 21.63 31.49
CA GLU A 6 42.60 21.85 32.89
C GLU A 6 41.20 21.25 33.13
N ARG A 7 41.06 20.49 34.22
CA ARG A 7 39.78 19.91 34.60
C ARG A 7 38.91 21.01 35.21
N LEU A 8 37.78 21.27 34.57
CA LEU A 8 36.77 22.20 35.09
C LEU A 8 36.28 21.74 36.47
N THR A 9 36.18 22.70 37.37
CA THR A 9 35.58 22.57 38.71
C THR A 9 34.07 22.40 38.63
N TYR A 10 33.47 21.90 39.71
CA TYR A 10 32.01 21.75 39.77
C TYR A 10 31.29 23.10 39.66
N GLU A 11 31.85 24.14 40.27
CA GLU A 11 31.33 25.51 40.26
C GLU A 11 31.30 26.07 38.83
N GLU A 12 32.37 25.90 38.06
CA GLU A 12 32.43 26.33 36.66
C GLU A 12 31.43 25.57 35.78
N VAL A 13 31.25 24.27 36.03
CA VAL A 13 30.23 23.47 35.34
C VAL A 13 28.84 23.98 35.71
N SER A 14 28.54 24.16 36.99
CA SER A 14 27.25 24.68 37.47
C SER A 14 26.92 26.05 36.87
N GLN A 15 27.91 26.95 36.81
CA GLN A 15 27.75 28.26 36.20
C GLN A 15 27.44 28.15 34.69
N THR A 16 28.12 27.25 33.97
CA THR A 16 27.85 27.00 32.54
C THR A 16 26.39 26.63 32.30
N PHE A 17 25.77 25.84 33.17
CA PHE A 17 24.33 25.49 33.06
C PHE A 17 23.45 26.71 33.35
N LYS A 18 23.76 27.50 34.39
CA LYS A 18 23.01 28.70 34.77
C LYS A 18 23.02 29.77 33.67
N ASP A 19 24.17 30.03 33.06
CA ASP A 19 24.32 31.00 31.95
C ASP A 19 23.44 30.65 30.75
N ALA A 20 23.16 29.36 30.56
CA ALA A 20 22.28 28.83 29.53
C ALA A 20 20.79 28.76 29.94
N GLY A 21 20.43 29.32 31.09
CA GLY A 21 19.09 29.26 31.67
C GLY A 21 18.67 27.85 32.10
N CYS A 22 19.63 26.99 32.43
CA CYS A 22 19.42 25.61 32.87
C CYS A 22 19.88 25.44 34.33
N VAL A 23 19.34 24.44 35.03
CA VAL A 23 19.70 24.15 36.43
C VAL A 23 20.34 22.78 36.52
N LEU A 24 21.59 22.69 36.96
CA LEU A 24 22.28 21.43 37.20
C LEU A 24 21.66 20.72 38.42
N LEU A 25 21.35 19.42 38.28
CA LEU A 25 20.75 18.58 39.33
C LEU A 25 21.69 17.46 39.81
N SER A 26 22.82 17.26 39.12
CA SER A 26 23.84 16.31 39.57
C SER A 26 24.72 16.95 40.63
N ASP A 27 24.94 16.24 41.73
CA ASP A 27 25.66 16.77 42.89
C ASP A 27 27.19 16.75 42.71
N ASN A 28 27.68 15.92 41.78
CA ASN A 28 29.11 15.67 41.57
C ASN A 28 29.46 15.65 40.07
N TYR A 29 30.65 16.15 39.72
CA TYR A 29 31.24 16.05 38.38
C TYR A 29 32.65 15.45 38.48
N VAL A 30 32.85 14.25 37.92
CA VAL A 30 34.12 13.51 38.05
C VAL A 30 34.92 13.53 36.74
N ARG A 31 34.27 13.33 35.58
CA ARG A 31 34.93 13.30 34.25
C ARG A 31 34.05 13.94 33.16
N ALA A 32 34.69 14.45 32.11
CA ALA A 32 34.01 15.14 30.99
C ALA A 32 32.98 14.30 30.21
N ARG A 33 33.10 12.97 30.25
CA ARG A 33 32.16 12.04 29.59
C ARG A 33 30.96 11.68 30.46
N ASP A 34 30.96 12.05 31.73
CA ASP A 34 29.89 11.68 32.65
C ASP A 34 28.61 12.41 32.25
N LYS A 35 27.47 11.75 32.46
CA LYS A 35 26.16 12.31 32.18
C LYS A 35 25.71 13.14 33.37
N LEU A 36 25.47 14.41 33.13
CA LEU A 36 24.98 15.38 34.10
C LEU A 36 23.46 15.50 33.96
N LYS A 37 22.75 15.23 35.05
CA LYS A 37 21.31 15.48 35.19
C LYS A 37 21.09 16.98 35.35
N TYR A 38 20.15 17.54 34.61
CA TYR A 38 19.82 18.96 34.67
C TYR A 38 18.37 19.22 34.29
N ARG A 39 17.81 20.31 34.79
CA ARG A 39 16.57 20.91 34.31
C ARG A 39 16.90 21.89 33.18
N CYS A 40 16.41 21.59 31.98
CA CYS A 40 16.58 22.43 30.80
C CYS A 40 15.75 23.73 30.93
N ASN A 41 16.11 24.75 30.15
CA ASN A 41 15.37 26.01 30.05
C ASN A 41 13.89 25.86 29.62
N CYS A 42 13.51 24.76 28.99
CA CYS A 42 12.12 24.43 28.66
C CYS A 42 11.36 23.75 29.81
N GLY A 43 11.99 23.55 30.97
CA GLY A 43 11.42 22.90 32.14
C GLY A 43 11.68 21.39 32.23
N ASN A 44 12.03 20.73 31.12
CA ASN A 44 12.28 19.29 31.08
C ASN A 44 13.56 18.88 31.79
N ILE A 45 13.51 17.77 32.54
CA ILE A 45 14.68 17.14 33.13
C ILE A 45 15.32 16.22 32.09
N SER A 46 16.64 16.30 31.94
CA SER A 46 17.40 15.54 30.95
C SER A 46 18.80 15.24 31.46
N GLU A 47 19.49 14.34 30.76
CA GLU A 47 20.90 14.04 30.98
C GLU A 47 21.74 14.44 29.75
N ILE A 48 22.93 14.99 29.97
CA ILE A 48 23.84 15.41 28.89
C ILE A 48 25.29 15.38 29.35
N SER A 49 26.25 15.18 28.43
CA SER A 49 27.67 15.39 28.73
C SER A 49 28.04 16.87 28.53
N LEU A 50 29.07 17.32 29.24
CA LEU A 50 29.45 18.74 29.25
C LEU A 50 29.84 19.25 27.85
N ASP A 51 30.55 18.44 27.05
CA ASP A 51 30.93 18.75 25.67
C ASP A 51 29.70 19.05 24.77
N LYS A 52 28.65 18.23 24.90
CA LYS A 52 27.41 18.41 24.14
C LYS A 52 26.65 19.64 24.61
N PHE A 53 26.66 19.90 25.92
CA PHE A 53 26.02 21.10 26.45
C PHE A 53 26.71 22.40 25.98
N LYS A 54 28.05 22.42 26.01
CA LYS A 54 28.87 23.54 25.51
C LYS A 54 28.72 23.77 24.00
N SER A 55 28.53 22.73 23.20
CA SER A 55 28.18 22.87 21.77
C SER A 55 26.73 23.33 21.52
N GLY A 56 26.03 23.78 22.56
CA GLY A 56 24.68 24.35 22.48
C GLY A 56 23.57 23.31 22.43
N GLN A 57 23.86 22.01 22.59
CA GLN A 57 22.81 20.99 22.70
C GLN A 57 22.10 21.13 24.06
N ARG A 58 20.79 20.90 24.04
CA ARG A 58 19.91 20.92 25.21
C ARG A 58 19.13 19.60 25.27
N CYS A 59 17.99 19.58 25.95
CA CYS A 59 17.18 18.36 26.05
C CYS A 59 16.71 17.87 24.67
N ARG A 60 16.20 16.64 24.62
CA ARG A 60 15.72 16.01 23.37
C ARG A 60 14.68 16.88 22.64
N GLU A 61 13.79 17.54 23.36
CA GLU A 61 12.76 18.41 22.78
C GLU A 61 13.35 19.68 22.17
N CYS A 62 14.18 20.41 22.92
CA CYS A 62 14.87 21.61 22.41
C CYS A 62 15.76 21.26 21.20
N LYS A 63 16.45 20.11 21.24
CA LYS A 63 17.20 19.59 20.09
C LYS A 63 16.27 19.35 18.89
N GLY A 64 15.12 18.71 19.12
CA GLY A 64 14.11 18.45 18.09
C GLY A 64 13.55 19.72 17.47
N LYS A 65 13.15 20.71 18.30
CA LYS A 65 12.67 22.03 17.85
C LYS A 65 13.72 22.74 17.01
N ARG A 66 14.96 22.82 17.50
CA ARG A 66 16.08 23.45 16.77
C ARG A 66 16.33 22.80 15.40
N ILE A 67 16.31 21.47 15.31
CA ILE A 67 16.47 20.77 14.03
C ILE A 67 15.28 21.04 13.12
N SER A 68 14.06 21.00 13.65
CA SER A 68 12.83 21.28 12.91
C SER A 68 12.84 22.71 12.34
N ASP A 69 13.21 23.70 13.12
CA ASP A 69 13.29 25.10 12.68
C ASP A 69 14.37 25.30 11.63
N LYS A 70 15.51 24.61 11.74
CA LYS A 70 16.59 24.67 10.74
C LYS A 70 16.22 23.98 9.42
N THR A 71 15.35 22.97 9.44
CA THR A 71 15.08 22.10 8.29
C THR A 71 13.70 22.28 7.67
N ARG A 72 12.78 23.01 8.31
CA ARG A 72 11.47 23.31 7.75
C ARG A 72 11.61 24.35 6.64
N HIS A 73 10.96 24.08 5.51
CA HIS A 73 10.81 25.08 4.47
C HIS A 73 9.86 26.19 4.90
N SER A 74 10.07 27.40 4.37
CA SER A 74 9.13 28.51 4.55
C SER A 74 7.80 28.20 3.86
N TYR A 75 6.75 28.89 4.29
CA TYR A 75 5.43 28.76 3.69
C TYR A 75 5.45 29.23 2.23
N GLU A 76 6.14 30.33 1.97
CA GLU A 76 6.29 30.94 0.64
C GLU A 76 6.94 29.95 -0.33
N TYR A 77 8.03 29.31 0.09
CA TYR A 77 8.72 28.31 -0.72
C TYR A 77 7.84 27.13 -1.08
N ILE A 78 7.11 26.55 -0.11
CA ILE A 78 6.25 25.41 -0.42
C ILE A 78 5.10 25.84 -1.34
N LYS A 79 4.55 27.05 -1.16
CA LYS A 79 3.45 27.56 -1.98
C LYS A 79 3.89 27.66 -3.45
N GLU A 80 5.03 28.30 -3.70
CA GLU A 80 5.64 28.40 -5.04
C GLU A 80 5.96 27.01 -5.62
N PHE A 81 6.43 26.07 -4.79
CA PHE A 81 6.71 24.71 -5.23
C PHE A 81 5.44 23.96 -5.66
N PHE A 82 4.31 24.14 -4.96
CA PHE A 82 3.03 23.57 -5.41
C PHE A 82 2.58 24.21 -6.73
N GLU A 83 2.64 25.53 -6.83
CA GLU A 83 2.18 26.31 -8.00
C GLU A 83 3.00 25.98 -9.26
N SER A 84 4.34 25.94 -9.16
CA SER A 84 5.24 25.51 -10.24
C SER A 84 5.01 24.07 -10.70
N ASN A 85 4.38 23.24 -9.88
CA ASN A 85 4.01 21.85 -10.21
C ASN A 85 2.53 21.71 -10.63
N GLY A 86 1.88 22.82 -10.98
CA GLY A 86 0.48 22.86 -11.44
C GLY A 86 -0.53 22.47 -10.36
N CYS A 87 -0.17 22.65 -9.09
CA CYS A 87 -1.02 22.34 -7.95
C CYS A 87 -1.27 23.61 -7.12
N LYS A 88 -2.44 23.71 -6.47
CA LYS A 88 -2.77 24.87 -5.62
C LYS A 88 -2.76 24.47 -4.15
N LEU A 89 -1.87 25.06 -3.36
CA LEU A 89 -1.83 24.84 -1.91
C LEU A 89 -3.04 25.52 -1.23
N LEU A 90 -3.75 24.79 -0.37
CA LEU A 90 -4.91 25.30 0.38
C LEU A 90 -4.61 25.52 1.86
N THR A 91 -3.68 24.77 2.44
CA THR A 91 -3.23 24.99 3.83
C THR A 91 -2.47 26.31 3.93
N LYS A 92 -2.86 27.17 4.87
CA LYS A 92 -2.18 28.45 5.18
C LYS A 92 -1.18 28.33 6.34
N ASP A 93 -1.49 27.52 7.35
CA ASP A 93 -0.65 27.37 8.55
C ASP A 93 0.28 26.15 8.45
N TYR A 94 1.42 26.31 7.76
CA TYR A 94 2.42 25.26 7.61
C TYR A 94 3.39 25.20 8.79
N LYS A 95 3.33 24.11 9.56
CA LYS A 95 4.12 23.84 10.76
C LYS A 95 5.36 22.97 10.50
N GLY A 96 5.53 22.45 9.28
CA GLY A 96 6.73 21.73 8.85
C GLY A 96 6.50 20.39 8.14
N ASN A 97 7.58 19.71 7.80
CA ASN A 97 7.62 18.62 6.81
C ASN A 97 6.79 17.37 7.17
N LYS A 98 6.42 17.20 8.44
CA LYS A 98 5.56 16.09 8.91
C LYS A 98 4.06 16.37 8.76
N GLN A 99 3.67 17.63 8.65
CA GLN A 99 2.27 18.00 8.45
C GLN A 99 1.81 17.59 7.06
N LYS A 100 0.62 16.99 6.99
CA LYS A 100 -0.09 16.85 5.71
C LYS A 100 -0.74 18.18 5.38
N VAL A 101 -0.41 18.73 4.22
CA VAL A 101 -1.03 19.93 3.67
C VAL A 101 -2.16 19.55 2.72
N LYS A 102 -3.23 20.34 2.75
CA LYS A 102 -4.36 20.26 1.82
C LYS A 102 -4.02 21.03 0.56
N TYR A 103 -4.32 20.47 -0.61
CA TYR A 103 -4.04 21.09 -1.90
C TYR A 103 -5.02 20.59 -2.98
N VAL A 104 -5.13 21.36 -4.07
CA VAL A 104 -5.78 20.94 -5.33
C VAL A 104 -4.69 20.39 -6.25
N CYS A 105 -4.83 19.14 -6.67
CA CYS A 105 -3.88 18.47 -7.56
C CYS A 105 -4.06 18.92 -9.02
N THR A 106 -3.05 18.65 -9.85
CA THR A 106 -3.11 18.86 -11.32
C THR A 106 -4.32 18.23 -12.02
N CYS A 107 -4.93 17.19 -11.46
CA CYS A 107 -6.15 16.58 -12.00
C CYS A 107 -7.45 17.21 -11.49
N GLY A 108 -7.38 18.32 -10.76
CA GLY A 108 -8.52 19.01 -10.16
C GLY A 108 -9.02 18.44 -8.83
N SER A 109 -8.55 17.25 -8.42
CA SER A 109 -8.99 16.65 -7.15
C SER A 109 -8.32 17.30 -5.94
N GLU A 110 -9.10 17.57 -4.90
CA GLU A 110 -8.57 17.93 -3.57
C GLU A 110 -7.92 16.72 -2.89
N ALA A 111 -6.76 16.94 -2.28
CA ALA A 111 -6.03 15.88 -1.60
C ALA A 111 -5.18 16.41 -0.44
N TYR A 112 -4.61 15.47 0.32
CA TYR A 112 -3.69 15.72 1.41
C TYR A 112 -2.36 15.01 1.16
N ILE A 113 -1.24 15.71 1.37
CA ILE A 113 0.10 15.15 1.20
C ILE A 113 1.12 15.84 2.11
N THR A 114 2.22 15.16 2.47
CA THR A 114 3.36 15.85 3.11
C THR A 114 4.25 16.49 2.04
N PHE A 115 4.91 17.60 2.37
CA PHE A 115 5.77 18.30 1.41
C PHE A 115 6.87 17.39 0.83
N ALA A 116 7.53 16.59 1.67
CA ALA A 116 8.56 15.64 1.23
C ALA A 116 8.07 14.63 0.16
N LYS A 117 6.84 14.12 0.30
CA LYS A 117 6.26 13.20 -0.70
C LYS A 117 5.89 13.92 -1.99
N PHE A 118 5.39 15.16 -1.87
CA PHE A 118 5.09 15.99 -3.04
C PHE A 118 6.35 16.31 -3.84
N GLN A 119 7.42 16.68 -3.14
CA GLN A 119 8.75 16.95 -3.71
C GLN A 119 9.34 15.71 -4.39
N ALA A 120 9.10 14.50 -3.85
CA ALA A 120 9.47 13.23 -4.50
C ALA A 120 8.61 12.87 -5.73
N GLY A 121 7.74 13.77 -6.21
CA GLY A 121 6.91 13.55 -7.40
C GLY A 121 5.63 12.74 -7.15
N GLN A 122 5.25 12.54 -5.88
CA GLN A 122 3.94 11.99 -5.56
C GLN A 122 2.85 13.06 -5.72
N ARG A 123 1.66 12.62 -6.16
CA ARG A 123 0.46 13.44 -6.35
C ARG A 123 -0.72 12.74 -5.65
N CYS A 124 -1.95 13.15 -5.98
CA CYS A 124 -3.15 12.55 -5.40
C CYS A 124 -3.25 11.06 -5.75
N VAL A 125 -4.14 10.35 -5.05
CA VAL A 125 -4.37 8.92 -5.28
C VAL A 125 -4.79 8.62 -6.72
N ASN A 126 -5.62 9.46 -7.33
CA ASN A 126 -6.06 9.30 -8.72
C ASN A 126 -4.88 9.38 -9.70
N CYS A 127 -4.03 10.40 -9.58
CA CYS A 127 -2.82 10.53 -10.39
C CYS A 127 -1.82 9.39 -10.10
N LYS A 128 -1.72 8.92 -8.85
CA LYS A 128 -0.89 7.76 -8.50
C LYS A 128 -1.37 6.52 -9.25
N PHE A 129 -2.67 6.20 -9.18
CA PHE A 129 -3.24 5.01 -9.83
C PHE A 129 -3.19 5.10 -11.34
N ARG A 130 -3.48 6.28 -11.92
CA ARG A 130 -3.36 6.51 -13.36
C ARG A 130 -1.94 6.20 -13.86
N ARG A 131 -0.92 6.75 -13.18
CA ARG A 131 0.49 6.49 -13.52
C ARG A 131 0.87 5.01 -13.37
N ILE A 132 0.35 4.32 -12.36
CA ILE A 132 0.57 2.87 -12.19
C ILE A 132 -0.08 2.11 -13.34
N GLY A 133 -1.34 2.40 -13.67
CA GLY A 133 -2.06 1.78 -14.79
C GLY A 133 -1.36 2.02 -16.13
N GLU A 134 -0.80 3.20 -16.36
CA GLU A 134 -0.01 3.53 -17.55
C GLU A 134 1.27 2.68 -17.67
N LYS A 135 1.91 2.34 -16.55
CA LYS A 135 3.09 1.48 -16.49
C LYS A 135 2.77 -0.01 -16.64
N LEU A 136 1.59 -0.44 -16.23
CA LEU A 136 1.20 -1.86 -16.20
C LEU A 136 0.40 -2.30 -17.42
N ARG A 137 0.23 -1.45 -18.44
CA ARG A 137 -0.56 -1.73 -19.64
C ARG A 137 0.30 -1.95 -20.88
N GLY A 138 -0.15 -2.83 -21.76
CA GLY A 138 0.48 -3.07 -23.06
C GLY A 138 1.96 -3.41 -22.91
N SER A 139 2.77 -2.90 -23.83
CA SER A 139 4.23 -3.12 -23.87
C SER A 139 5.01 -2.53 -22.69
N ASN A 140 4.40 -1.70 -21.85
CA ASN A 140 5.03 -1.20 -20.63
C ASN A 140 5.02 -2.24 -19.49
N SER A 141 4.08 -3.20 -19.55
CA SER A 141 3.93 -4.19 -18.48
C SER A 141 5.10 -5.16 -18.46
N PRO A 142 5.69 -5.48 -17.29
CA PRO A 142 6.72 -6.53 -17.17
C PRO A 142 6.24 -7.91 -17.62
N LEU A 143 4.92 -8.13 -17.62
CA LEU A 143 4.28 -9.38 -18.07
C LEU A 143 3.99 -9.38 -19.58
N TRP A 144 4.35 -8.32 -20.31
CA TRP A 144 4.10 -8.24 -21.74
C TRP A 144 5.06 -9.15 -22.50
N ASN A 145 4.52 -10.20 -23.11
CA ASN A 145 5.27 -11.05 -24.03
C ASN A 145 5.33 -10.38 -25.41
N PRO A 146 6.52 -10.00 -25.94
CA PRO A 146 6.66 -9.43 -27.29
C PRO A 146 6.32 -10.41 -28.41
N ASN A 147 6.52 -11.70 -28.19
CA ASN A 147 6.42 -12.74 -29.22
C ASN A 147 4.97 -13.17 -29.49
N LYS A 148 3.99 -12.65 -28.73
CA LYS A 148 2.57 -12.91 -29.00
C LYS A 148 2.08 -12.10 -30.20
N THR A 149 1.40 -12.77 -31.13
CA THR A 149 0.72 -12.15 -32.28
C THR A 149 -0.46 -11.29 -31.84
N MET A 150 -1.02 -10.48 -32.75
CA MET A 150 -2.22 -9.71 -32.41
C MET A 150 -3.40 -10.64 -32.15
N GLU A 151 -3.51 -11.73 -32.91
CA GLU A 151 -4.52 -12.76 -32.79
C GLU A 151 -4.44 -13.43 -31.42
N GLU A 152 -3.26 -13.86 -30.98
CA GLU A 152 -3.06 -14.43 -29.64
C GLU A 152 -3.40 -13.44 -28.53
N ARG A 153 -3.04 -12.16 -28.71
CA ARG A 153 -3.41 -11.10 -27.75
C ARG A 153 -4.91 -10.84 -27.71
N ILE A 154 -5.62 -10.97 -28.83
CA ILE A 154 -7.08 -10.86 -28.89
C ILE A 154 -7.71 -12.08 -28.22
N MET A 155 -7.16 -13.28 -28.44
CA MET A 155 -7.62 -14.50 -27.77
C MET A 155 -7.48 -14.42 -26.24
N ASP A 156 -6.36 -13.89 -25.75
CA ASP A 156 -6.10 -13.74 -24.30
C ASP A 156 -6.91 -12.62 -23.63
N ARG A 157 -7.31 -11.59 -24.39
CA ARG A 157 -7.98 -10.41 -23.84
C ARG A 157 -9.49 -10.61 -23.91
N HIS A 158 -10.15 -10.51 -22.76
CA HIS A 158 -11.60 -10.35 -22.70
C HIS A 158 -12.08 -9.34 -23.75
N TYR A 159 -12.94 -9.80 -24.65
CA TYR A 159 -13.61 -9.01 -25.67
C TYR A 159 -14.41 -7.85 -25.04
N PRO A 160 -14.62 -6.72 -25.77
CA PRO A 160 -15.58 -5.69 -25.38
C PRO A 160 -16.96 -6.29 -25.04
N ASP A 161 -17.35 -7.31 -25.80
CA ASP A 161 -18.62 -8.01 -25.67
C ASP A 161 -18.65 -9.01 -24.51
N TYR A 162 -17.53 -9.29 -23.85
CA TYR A 162 -17.49 -10.20 -22.70
C TYR A 162 -18.35 -9.68 -21.55
N ARG A 163 -18.34 -8.37 -21.31
CA ARG A 163 -19.19 -7.74 -20.29
C ARG A 163 -20.67 -7.86 -20.67
N ALA A 164 -20.99 -7.67 -21.94
CA ALA A 164 -22.35 -7.81 -22.45
C ALA A 164 -22.84 -9.27 -22.36
N TRP A 165 -22.02 -10.22 -22.81
CA TRP A 165 -22.26 -11.66 -22.70
C TRP A 165 -22.45 -12.09 -21.24
N ARG A 166 -21.52 -11.74 -20.34
CA ARG A 166 -21.64 -12.07 -18.90
C ARG A 166 -22.95 -11.52 -18.32
N SER A 167 -23.30 -10.28 -18.65
CA SER A 167 -24.55 -9.67 -18.20
C SER A 167 -25.77 -10.37 -18.79
N ALA A 168 -25.71 -10.81 -20.05
CA ALA A 168 -26.78 -11.54 -20.72
C ALA A 168 -26.98 -12.95 -20.12
N VAL A 169 -25.90 -13.67 -19.81
CA VAL A 169 -25.96 -14.97 -19.11
C VAL A 169 -26.63 -14.81 -17.75
N PHE A 170 -26.19 -13.83 -16.95
CA PHE A 170 -26.81 -13.57 -15.65
C PHE A 170 -28.29 -13.19 -15.77
N LYS A 171 -28.63 -12.33 -16.75
CA LYS A 171 -30.02 -11.92 -16.98
C LYS A 171 -30.90 -13.10 -17.42
N ARG A 172 -30.40 -13.97 -18.30
CA ARG A 172 -31.10 -15.18 -18.75
C ARG A 172 -31.40 -16.10 -17.56
N ASP A 173 -30.41 -16.28 -16.69
CA ASP A 173 -30.46 -17.17 -15.53
C ASP A 173 -31.13 -16.52 -14.30
N GLY A 174 -31.73 -15.34 -14.47
CA GLY A 174 -32.40 -14.62 -13.38
C GLY A 174 -31.47 -14.28 -12.21
N TYR A 175 -30.19 -14.06 -12.48
CA TYR A 175 -29.12 -13.86 -11.47
C TYR A 175 -29.07 -14.98 -10.43
N THR A 176 -29.40 -16.20 -10.84
CA THR A 176 -29.49 -17.37 -9.97
C THR A 176 -28.45 -18.40 -10.37
N CYS A 177 -27.73 -18.95 -9.38
CA CYS A 177 -26.85 -20.08 -9.60
C CYS A 177 -27.65 -21.25 -10.16
N GLN A 178 -27.31 -21.72 -11.35
CA GLN A 178 -28.05 -22.79 -12.02
C GLN A 178 -27.75 -24.18 -11.43
N PHE A 179 -26.73 -24.29 -10.57
CA PHE A 179 -26.42 -25.51 -9.85
C PHE A 179 -27.16 -25.59 -8.50
N CYS A 180 -26.95 -24.64 -7.59
CA CYS A 180 -27.51 -24.69 -6.24
C CYS A 180 -28.81 -23.89 -6.05
N GLY A 181 -29.23 -23.08 -7.03
CA GLY A 181 -30.43 -22.25 -6.94
C GLY A 181 -30.29 -20.97 -6.11
N GLU A 182 -29.09 -20.65 -5.60
CA GLU A 182 -28.87 -19.41 -4.84
C GLU A 182 -29.03 -18.17 -5.74
N VAL A 183 -29.80 -17.18 -5.27
CA VAL A 183 -30.08 -15.94 -6.00
C VAL A 183 -29.13 -14.83 -5.53
N GLY A 184 -28.39 -14.23 -6.46
CA GLY A 184 -27.50 -13.10 -6.19
C GLY A 184 -26.12 -13.50 -5.66
N GLY A 185 -25.47 -12.60 -4.92
CA GLY A 185 -24.12 -12.80 -4.38
C GLY A 185 -22.99 -12.63 -5.43
N THR A 186 -21.84 -13.28 -5.18
CA THR A 186 -20.71 -13.27 -6.10
C THR A 186 -20.92 -14.32 -7.20
N LEU A 187 -21.43 -13.88 -8.35
CA LEU A 187 -21.76 -14.74 -9.49
C LEU A 187 -20.65 -14.77 -10.54
N ASN A 188 -20.47 -15.93 -11.18
CA ASN A 188 -19.56 -16.17 -12.30
C ASN A 188 -20.34 -16.71 -13.50
N ALA A 189 -20.05 -16.18 -14.69
CA ALA A 189 -20.54 -16.75 -15.94
C ALA A 189 -19.50 -17.78 -16.39
N HIS A 190 -19.80 -19.06 -16.16
CA HIS A 190 -18.94 -20.17 -16.49
C HIS A 190 -19.12 -20.56 -17.96
N HIS A 191 -18.02 -20.85 -18.66
CA HIS A 191 -18.05 -21.39 -20.01
C HIS A 191 -18.26 -22.91 -19.97
N ILE A 192 -19.37 -23.39 -20.54
CA ILE A 192 -19.68 -24.83 -20.61
C ILE A 192 -18.66 -25.55 -21.52
N MET A 193 -18.38 -24.97 -22.67
CA MET A 193 -17.34 -25.38 -23.62
C MET A 193 -16.09 -24.54 -23.39
N ALA A 194 -14.93 -25.17 -23.35
CA ALA A 194 -13.67 -24.55 -22.95
C ALA A 194 -13.35 -23.26 -23.72
N TYR A 195 -13.11 -22.16 -23.00
CA TYR A 195 -12.76 -20.85 -23.56
C TYR A 195 -11.54 -20.90 -24.50
N ALA A 196 -10.56 -21.75 -24.18
CA ALA A 196 -9.32 -21.87 -24.95
C ALA A 196 -9.49 -22.62 -26.28
N GLU A 197 -10.49 -23.48 -26.42
CA GLU A 197 -10.67 -24.37 -27.57
C GLU A 197 -11.80 -23.91 -28.49
N PHE A 198 -12.92 -23.42 -27.94
CA PHE A 198 -14.12 -23.08 -28.71
C PHE A 198 -14.28 -21.57 -28.86
N HIS A 199 -13.47 -20.97 -29.75
CA HIS A 199 -13.35 -19.52 -29.85
C HIS A 199 -14.66 -18.85 -30.31
N ASP A 200 -15.37 -19.48 -31.24
CA ASP A 200 -16.64 -18.99 -31.78
C ASP A 200 -17.78 -19.03 -30.74
N LEU A 201 -17.63 -19.83 -29.67
CA LEU A 201 -18.64 -19.99 -28.62
C LEU A 201 -18.37 -19.10 -27.40
N ARG A 202 -17.28 -18.33 -27.35
CA ARG A 202 -16.88 -17.57 -26.15
C ARG A 202 -17.94 -16.56 -25.68
N THR A 203 -18.68 -16.00 -26.62
CA THR A 203 -19.76 -15.03 -26.37
C THR A 203 -21.13 -15.55 -26.82
N ASP A 204 -21.24 -16.84 -27.13
CA ASP A 204 -22.54 -17.48 -27.25
C ASP A 204 -23.16 -17.57 -25.84
N ILE A 205 -24.33 -16.96 -25.67
CA ILE A 205 -25.06 -16.97 -24.40
C ILE A 205 -25.33 -18.43 -23.95
N ASN A 206 -25.56 -19.35 -24.89
CA ASN A 206 -25.82 -20.76 -24.60
C ASN A 206 -24.57 -21.52 -24.13
N ASN A 207 -23.38 -20.98 -24.41
CA ASN A 207 -22.14 -21.50 -23.87
C ASN A 207 -21.82 -20.91 -22.47
N GLY A 208 -22.68 -20.05 -21.94
CA GLY A 208 -22.57 -19.50 -20.60
C GLY A 208 -23.60 -20.09 -19.64
N ILE A 209 -23.20 -20.24 -18.38
CA ILE A 209 -24.10 -20.59 -17.28
C ILE A 209 -23.71 -19.88 -16.00
N THR A 210 -24.70 -19.43 -15.24
CA THR A 210 -24.49 -18.70 -13.99
C THR A 210 -24.20 -19.68 -12.85
N LEU A 211 -23.06 -19.52 -12.19
CA LEU A 211 -22.69 -20.24 -10.96
C LEU A 211 -22.32 -19.25 -9.86
N CYS A 212 -22.69 -19.54 -8.61
CA CYS A 212 -22.11 -18.80 -7.47
C CYS A 212 -20.62 -19.12 -7.35
N GLU A 213 -19.88 -18.27 -6.63
CA GLU A 213 -18.43 -18.42 -6.46
C GLU A 213 -18.03 -19.80 -5.91
N GLU A 214 -18.84 -20.36 -5.02
CA GLU A 214 -18.58 -21.63 -4.36
C GLU A 214 -18.73 -22.80 -5.33
N CYS A 215 -19.86 -22.88 -6.05
CA CYS A 215 -20.08 -23.89 -7.09
C CYS A 215 -19.07 -23.77 -8.24
N HIS A 216 -18.71 -22.55 -8.63
CA HIS A 216 -17.72 -22.31 -9.67
C HIS A 216 -16.32 -22.83 -9.28
N LYS A 217 -15.90 -22.59 -8.03
CA LYS A 217 -14.63 -23.13 -7.51
C LYS A 217 -14.68 -24.64 -7.35
N CYS A 218 -15.81 -25.18 -6.88
CA CYS A 218 -16.01 -26.62 -6.77
C CYS A 218 -15.80 -27.31 -8.13
N TYR A 219 -16.46 -26.82 -9.19
CA TYR A 219 -16.28 -27.35 -10.54
C TYR A 219 -14.81 -27.37 -10.95
N HIS A 220 -14.09 -26.25 -10.81
CA HIS A 220 -12.67 -26.17 -11.20
C HIS A 220 -11.72 -26.95 -10.29
N LYS A 221 -12.15 -27.32 -9.08
CA LYS A 221 -11.42 -28.24 -8.21
C LYS A 221 -11.58 -29.69 -8.66
N MET A 222 -12.78 -30.06 -9.11
CA MET A 222 -13.10 -31.42 -9.57
C MET A 222 -12.61 -31.70 -10.99
N PHE A 223 -12.71 -30.70 -11.86
CA PHE A 223 -12.36 -30.80 -13.28
C PHE A 223 -11.34 -29.71 -13.61
N THR A 224 -10.09 -30.11 -13.83
CA THR A 224 -9.05 -29.20 -14.32
C THR A 224 -9.39 -28.74 -15.74
N VAL A 225 -8.81 -27.63 -16.19
CA VAL A 225 -9.15 -26.92 -17.45
C VAL A 225 -8.84 -27.72 -18.73
N GLN A 226 -8.44 -28.97 -18.60
CA GLN A 226 -8.23 -29.90 -19.69
C GLN A 226 -9.34 -30.94 -19.62
N TYR A 227 -10.42 -30.77 -20.37
CA TYR A 227 -11.09 -31.81 -21.15
C TYR A 227 -12.19 -31.13 -21.97
N ALA A 228 -11.96 -31.14 -23.28
CA ALA A 228 -12.82 -30.66 -24.33
C ALA A 228 -14.21 -31.31 -24.28
N GLU A 229 -15.21 -30.62 -24.83
CA GLU A 229 -16.57 -31.13 -25.19
C GLU A 229 -17.72 -30.93 -24.18
N GLY A 230 -17.51 -30.28 -23.03
CA GLY A 230 -18.60 -29.93 -22.10
C GLY A 230 -19.25 -31.13 -21.38
N THR A 231 -18.63 -32.30 -21.49
CA THR A 231 -19.04 -33.57 -20.86
C THR A 231 -18.86 -33.52 -19.35
N SER A 232 -17.72 -33.07 -18.86
CA SER A 232 -17.44 -32.85 -17.43
C SER A 232 -18.44 -31.88 -16.79
N PHE A 233 -18.81 -30.82 -17.50
CA PHE A 233 -19.82 -29.87 -17.03
C PHE A 233 -21.20 -30.52 -16.93
N ARG A 234 -21.60 -31.34 -17.92
CA ARG A 234 -22.86 -32.09 -17.86
C ARG A 234 -22.87 -33.12 -16.72
N GLU A 235 -21.74 -33.75 -16.43
CA GLU A 235 -21.60 -34.64 -15.28
C GLU A 235 -21.74 -33.88 -13.96
N PHE A 236 -21.07 -32.74 -13.84
CA PHE A 236 -21.20 -31.85 -12.69
C PHE A 236 -22.66 -31.46 -12.42
N MET A 237 -23.40 -31.05 -13.45
CA MET A 237 -24.80 -30.64 -13.33
C MET A 237 -25.79 -31.79 -13.04
N LYS A 238 -25.40 -33.05 -13.26
CA LYS A 238 -26.24 -34.24 -13.00
C LYS A 238 -26.12 -34.79 -11.58
N GLY A 239 -25.13 -34.35 -10.83
CA GLY A 239 -24.82 -34.92 -9.52
C GLY A 239 -25.74 -34.41 -8.41
N ASP A 240 -26.52 -35.31 -7.80
CA ASP A 240 -27.10 -35.12 -6.47
C ASP A 240 -25.99 -35.34 -5.43
N TRP A 241 -25.44 -34.28 -4.84
CA TRP A 241 -24.35 -34.42 -3.84
C TRP A 241 -24.71 -33.76 -2.51
N ASN A 242 -25.20 -34.59 -1.59
CA ASN A 242 -25.10 -34.41 -0.14
C ASN A 242 -23.83 -35.14 0.36
N GLU A 243 -22.63 -34.65 0.02
CA GLU A 243 -21.37 -35.23 0.51
C GLU A 243 -20.46 -34.19 1.20
N PRO A 244 -19.68 -34.60 2.23
CA PRO A 244 -19.31 -33.76 3.38
C PRO A 244 -18.16 -32.77 3.12
N TRP A 245 -17.56 -32.75 1.93
CA TRP A 245 -16.49 -31.78 1.59
C TRP A 245 -17.00 -30.34 1.50
N TYR A 246 -18.33 -30.16 1.55
CA TYR A 246 -19.05 -28.89 1.65
C TYR A 246 -19.80 -28.74 2.98
N ALA A 247 -19.41 -29.46 4.04
CA ALA A 247 -19.74 -29.03 5.40
C ALA A 247 -18.65 -28.04 5.82
N GLY A 248 -19.03 -26.80 6.13
CA GLY A 248 -18.13 -25.70 6.48
C GLY A 248 -17.32 -25.89 7.76
N GLU A 249 -16.48 -26.92 7.83
CA GLU A 249 -15.46 -27.10 8.85
C GLU A 249 -14.08 -27.03 8.21
N LYS A 250 -13.31 -26.03 8.64
CA LYS A 250 -11.91 -25.86 8.29
C LYS A 250 -11.09 -26.98 8.92
N GLU A 251 -10.80 -28.03 8.19
CA GLU A 251 -9.54 -28.77 8.41
C GLU A 251 -8.79 -28.95 7.09
N VAL A 252 -7.62 -28.33 7.09
CA VAL A 252 -6.65 -28.38 6.02
C VAL A 252 -5.83 -29.65 6.24
N MET A 253 -5.93 -30.63 5.35
CA MET A 253 -4.99 -31.75 5.30
C MET A 253 -4.20 -31.62 3.99
N TRP A 254 -3.05 -30.96 4.08
CA TRP A 254 -1.99 -31.11 3.07
C TRP A 254 -1.35 -32.47 3.31
N GLY A 255 -1.65 -33.43 2.43
CA GLY A 255 -0.83 -34.61 2.25
C GLY A 255 0.27 -34.28 1.24
N ASP A 256 1.48 -34.05 1.75
CA ASP A 256 2.70 -34.11 0.96
C ASP A 256 2.88 -35.54 0.45
N GLU A 257 2.71 -35.79 -0.84
CA GLU A 257 3.42 -36.89 -1.50
C GLU A 257 3.99 -36.40 -2.84
N ASN A 258 5.24 -35.98 -2.75
CA ASN A 258 6.20 -36.16 -3.82
C ASN A 258 6.29 -37.66 -4.10
N ASP A 259 5.81 -38.11 -5.25
CA ASP A 259 6.53 -39.13 -6.00
C ASP A 259 6.08 -39.07 -7.46
N HIS A 260 7.05 -39.02 -8.37
CA HIS A 260 7.02 -39.63 -9.69
C HIS A 260 8.42 -39.40 -10.29
N SER A 261 9.24 -40.42 -10.07
CA SER A 261 10.30 -40.92 -10.94
C SER A 261 9.99 -40.81 -12.44
#